data_AF-A0A7S4I297-F1
#
_entry.id   AF-A0A7S4I297-F1
#
_cell.length_a   1.000
_cell.length_b   1.000
_cell.length_c   1.000
_cell.angle_alpha   90.00
_cell.angle_beta   90.00
_cell.angle_gamma   90.00
#
_symmetry.space_group_name_H-M   'P 1'
#
loop_
_entity.id
_entity.type
_entity.pdbx_description
1 polymer ?
#
loop_
_entity_poly.entity_id
_entity_poly.type
_entity_poly.pdbx_seq_one_letter_code
_entity_poly.pdbx_strand_id
1 'polypeptide(L)'
;IMQWESLHPECAEARTLLRFSGNPDDPTPKARAQMMLGYNAPFDRHDWVVRRCGKEVNYLIDYYQGKPQPGKPIAMHIDARPAGDDLSSAWDRIRMPFLQLWRAGRDDA
;
A
#
# COMPACT_ATOMS: atom_id res chain seq x y z
N ILE A 1 4.31 -1.18 -4.23
CA ILE A 1 5.49 -1.23 -3.32
C ILE A 1 6.65 -0.39 -3.85
N MET A 2 7.16 -0.64 -5.06
CA MET A 2 8.31 0.14 -5.59
C MET A 2 8.12 1.66 -5.58
N GLN A 3 6.88 2.13 -5.74
CA GLN A 3 6.56 3.56 -5.61
C GLN A 3 6.87 4.12 -4.21
N TRP A 4 6.56 3.37 -3.16
CA TRP A 4 6.88 3.76 -1.77
C TRP A 4 8.38 3.73 -1.53
N GLU A 5 9.05 2.70 -2.05
CA GLU A 5 10.51 2.55 -1.98
C GLU A 5 11.28 3.68 -2.68
N SER A 6 10.64 4.43 -3.58
CA SER A 6 11.24 5.62 -4.20
C SER A 6 11.45 6.79 -3.22
N LEU A 7 10.84 6.76 -2.03
CA LEU A 7 11.07 7.75 -0.97
C LEU A 7 12.42 7.59 -0.27
N HIS A 8 13.06 6.42 -0.43
CA HIS A 8 14.31 6.03 0.22
C HIS A 8 15.41 5.75 -0.81
N PRO A 9 15.87 6.76 -1.57
CA PRO A 9 16.93 6.60 -2.56
C PRO A 9 18.32 6.35 -1.94
N GLU A 10 18.51 6.64 -0.65
CA GLU A 10 19.75 6.44 0.08
C GLU A 10 20.21 4.97 0.14
N CYS A 11 19.29 4.04 -0.09
CA CYS A 11 19.59 2.63 -0.17
C CYS A 11 20.05 2.25 -1.58
N ALA A 12 21.38 2.21 -1.77
CA ALA A 12 22.01 1.71 -3.00
C ALA A 12 21.86 0.19 -3.17
N GLU A 13 21.60 -0.55 -2.08
CA GLU A 13 21.40 -2.00 -2.10
C GLU A 13 20.09 -2.39 -2.82
N ALA A 14 20.13 -3.55 -3.48
CA ALA A 14 18.94 -4.14 -4.08
C ALA A 14 17.92 -4.51 -3.00
N ARG A 15 16.66 -4.09 -3.20
CA ARG A 15 15.55 -4.44 -2.31
C ARG A 15 15.17 -5.89 -2.54
N THR A 16 15.00 -6.66 -1.47
CA THR A 16 14.65 -8.08 -1.58
C THR A 16 13.34 -8.36 -0.86
N LEU A 17 12.44 -9.09 -1.52
CA LEU A 17 11.25 -9.64 -0.87
C LEU A 17 11.68 -10.81 0.02
N LEU A 18 11.52 -10.67 1.33
CA LEU A 18 11.88 -11.69 2.30
C LEU A 18 10.73 -12.67 2.55
N ARG A 19 9.51 -12.15 2.69
CA ARG A 19 8.34 -12.96 3.02
C ARG A 19 7.09 -12.42 2.35
N PHE A 20 6.24 -13.34 1.95
CA PHE A 20 4.90 -13.11 1.40
C PHE A 20 3.93 -13.97 2.20
N SER A 21 2.93 -13.34 2.83
CA SER A 21 1.94 -14.06 3.64
C SER A 21 0.54 -13.56 3.30
N GLY A 22 -0.39 -14.48 3.02
CA GLY A 22 -1.81 -14.16 2.99
C GLY A 22 -2.35 -14.01 4.41
N ASN A 23 -3.24 -13.05 4.60
CA ASN A 23 -3.93 -12.83 5.88
C ASN A 23 -5.38 -12.36 5.66
N PRO A 24 -6.22 -13.16 4.97
CA PRO A 24 -7.56 -12.75 4.54
C PRO A 24 -8.53 -12.51 5.69
N ASP A 25 -8.37 -13.21 6.82
CA ASP A 25 -9.29 -13.17 7.96
C ASP A 25 -9.02 -12.02 8.95
N ASP A 26 -7.92 -11.28 8.77
CA ASP A 26 -7.55 -10.16 9.64
C ASP A 26 -7.58 -8.84 8.86
N PRO A 27 -8.70 -8.11 8.85
CA PRO A 27 -8.76 -6.82 8.17
C PRO A 27 -7.92 -5.76 8.90
N THR A 28 -7.18 -4.96 8.13
CA THR A 28 -6.39 -3.84 8.68
C THR A 28 -7.27 -2.83 9.42
N PRO A 29 -6.72 -2.04 10.37
CA PRO A 29 -7.50 -1.00 11.06
C PRO A 29 -8.21 -0.03 10.09
N LYS A 30 -7.57 0.31 8.97
CA LYS A 30 -8.18 1.13 7.90
C LYS A 30 -9.34 0.39 7.22
N ALA A 31 -9.18 -0.90 6.92
CA ALA A 31 -10.25 -1.71 6.33
C ALA A 31 -11.45 -1.82 7.30
N ARG A 32 -11.20 -2.06 8.59
CA ARG A 32 -12.25 -2.09 9.63
C ARG A 32 -13.02 -0.77 9.70
N ALA A 33 -12.32 0.37 9.67
CA ALA A 33 -12.95 1.68 9.65
C ALA A 33 -13.79 1.91 8.37
N GLN A 34 -13.29 1.49 7.21
CA GLN A 34 -14.06 1.55 5.95
C GLN A 34 -15.32 0.66 6.00
N MET A 35 -15.21 -0.54 6.56
CA MET A 35 -16.37 -1.42 6.76
C MET A 35 -17.42 -0.79 7.68
N MET A 36 -17.00 -0.10 8.74
CA MET A 36 -17.93 0.65 9.62
C MET A 36 -18.67 1.77 8.87
N LEU A 37 -18.08 2.32 7.81
CA LEU A 37 -18.70 3.32 6.93
C LEU A 37 -19.52 2.70 5.78
N GLY A 38 -19.69 1.37 5.76
CA GLY A 38 -20.49 0.65 4.76
C GLY A 38 -19.75 0.31 3.46
N TYR A 39 -18.42 0.47 3.42
CA TYR A 39 -17.61 -0.01 2.30
C TYR A 39 -17.34 -1.51 2.41
N ASN A 40 -17.08 -2.14 1.27
CA ASN A 40 -16.73 -3.56 1.23
C ASN A 40 -15.35 -3.82 1.86
N ALA A 41 -15.25 -4.91 2.60
CA ALA A 41 -13.98 -5.44 3.07
C ALA A 41 -13.07 -5.82 1.88
N PRO A 42 -11.73 -5.81 2.06
CA PRO A 42 -10.86 -6.43 1.07
C PRO A 42 -11.19 -7.92 0.98
N PHE A 43 -11.27 -8.44 -0.25
CA PHE A 43 -11.54 -9.87 -0.46
C PHE A 43 -10.28 -10.73 -0.29
N ASP A 44 -9.12 -10.09 -0.37
CA ASP A 44 -7.81 -10.72 -0.22
C ASP A 44 -6.84 -9.70 0.38
N ARG A 45 -6.15 -10.08 1.46
CA ARG A 45 -5.16 -9.25 2.14
C ARG A 45 -3.84 -10.00 2.17
N HIS A 46 -2.77 -9.29 1.84
CA HIS A 46 -1.42 -9.81 1.88
C HIS A 46 -0.48 -8.91 2.69
N ASP A 47 0.41 -9.55 3.43
CA ASP A 47 1.50 -8.92 4.18
C ASP A 47 2.82 -9.30 3.53
N TRP A 48 3.58 -8.30 3.07
CA TRP A 48 4.88 -8.49 2.44
C TRP A 48 5.96 -7.92 3.33
N VAL A 49 7.06 -8.64 3.50
CA VAL A 49 8.23 -8.16 4.23
C VAL A 49 9.35 -7.92 3.24
N VAL A 50 9.81 -6.68 3.15
CA VAL A 50 10.88 -6.26 2.23
C VAL A 50 12.12 -5.89 3.02
N ARG A 51 13.29 -6.37 2.58
CA ARG A 51 14.58 -5.90 3.08
C ARG A 51 14.99 -4.62 2.36
N ARG A 52 15.22 -3.56 3.14
CA ARG A 52 15.70 -2.25 2.68
C ARG A 52 16.79 -1.75 3.62
N CYS A 53 17.99 -1.45 3.11
CA CYS A 53 19.11 -0.96 3.92
C CYS A 53 19.37 -1.81 5.18
N GLY A 54 19.36 -3.15 5.04
CA GLY A 54 19.50 -4.08 6.16
C GLY A 54 18.35 -4.10 7.17
N LYS A 55 17.24 -3.37 6.95
CA LYS A 55 16.04 -3.38 7.78
C LYS A 55 14.90 -4.13 7.12
N GLU A 56 14.05 -4.75 7.93
CA GLU A 56 12.82 -5.38 7.45
C GLU A 56 11.67 -4.39 7.54
N VAL A 57 10.94 -4.25 6.44
CA VAL A 57 9.86 -3.28 6.29
C VAL A 57 8.61 -4.04 5.88
N ASN A 58 7.57 -3.93 6.69
CA ASN A 58 6.31 -4.59 6.44
C ASN A 58 5.42 -3.74 5.53
N TYR A 59 4.80 -4.37 4.55
CA TYR A 59 3.85 -3.79 3.62
C TYR A 59 2.52 -4.52 3.73
N LEU A 60 1.45 -3.75 3.78
CA LEU A 60 0.07 -4.23 3.76
C LEU A 60 -0.48 -4.01 2.37
N ILE A 61 -1.08 -5.04 1.78
CA ILE A 61 -1.70 -4.99 0.46
C ILE A 61 -3.14 -5.49 0.59
N ASP A 62 -4.09 -4.57 0.45
CA ASP A 62 -5.51 -4.87 0.48
C ASP A 62 -6.04 -4.88 -0.96
N TYR A 63 -6.68 -5.98 -1.37
CA TYR A 63 -7.35 -6.12 -2.66
C TYR A 63 -8.86 -5.94 -2.49
N TYR A 64 -9.44 -4.98 -3.22
CA TYR A 64 -10.86 -4.66 -3.18
C TYR A 64 -11.52 -4.95 -4.53
N GLN A 65 -12.75 -5.44 -4.48
CA GLN A 65 -13.57 -5.60 -5.68
C GLN A 65 -13.98 -4.22 -6.20
N GLY A 66 -13.70 -3.96 -7.46
CA GLY A 66 -14.19 -2.76 -8.14
C GLY A 66 -15.68 -2.86 -8.42
N LYS A 67 -16.32 -1.71 -8.62
CA LYS A 67 -17.73 -1.67 -8.99
C LYS A 67 -17.92 -2.29 -10.38
N PRO A 68 -18.78 -3.31 -10.54
CA PRO A 68 -19.05 -3.89 -11.85
C PRO A 68 -19.67 -2.83 -12.77
N GLN A 69 -19.13 -2.67 -13.96
CA GLN A 69 -19.68 -1.80 -15.01
C GLN A 69 -20.15 -2.67 -16.19
N PRO A 70 -21.37 -2.48 -16.70
CA PRO A 70 -21.86 -3.22 -17.86
C PRO A 70 -20.92 -3.09 -19.06
N GLY A 71 -20.57 -4.22 -19.68
CA GLY A 71 -19.70 -4.25 -20.87
C GLY A 71 -18.21 -3.99 -20.60
N LYS A 72 -17.78 -3.89 -19.34
CA LYS A 72 -16.36 -3.76 -18.97
C LYS A 72 -15.89 -4.97 -18.17
N PRO A 73 -14.58 -5.32 -18.26
CA PRO A 73 -14.01 -6.37 -17.42
C PRO A 73 -14.11 -6.00 -15.94
N ILE A 74 -14.09 -7.02 -15.08
CA ILE A 74 -14.07 -6.86 -13.62
C ILE A 74 -12.87 -5.98 -13.25
N ALA A 75 -13.17 -4.83 -12.63
CA ALA A 75 -12.13 -3.96 -12.08
C ALA A 75 -11.77 -4.42 -10.66
N MET A 76 -10.51 -4.28 -10.29
CA MET A 76 -10.04 -4.42 -8.91
C MET A 76 -9.29 -3.16 -8.50
N HIS A 77 -9.37 -2.83 -7.22
CA HIS A 77 -8.59 -1.75 -6.63
C HIS A 77 -7.58 -2.35 -5.65
N ILE A 78 -6.32 -1.93 -5.77
CA ILE A 78 -5.22 -2.41 -4.93
C ILE A 78 -4.72 -1.24 -4.09
N ASP A 79 -4.75 -1.42 -2.78
CA ASP A 79 -4.21 -0.48 -1.81
C ASP A 79 -2.99 -1.11 -1.15
N ALA A 80 -1.81 -0.74 -1.66
CA ALA A 80 -0.53 -1.19 -1.13
C ALA A 80 0.16 -0.05 -0.37
N ARG A 81 0.53 -0.27 0.89
CA ARG A 81 1.17 0.74 1.76
C ARG A 81 2.15 0.11 2.77
N PRO A 82 3.15 0.85 3.29
CA PRO A 82 3.93 0.42 4.46
C PRO A 82 2.99 0.13 5.63
N ALA A 83 3.33 -0.77 6.54
CA ALA A 83 2.49 -1.16 7.68
C ALA A 83 2.34 -0.05 8.74
N GLY A 84 3.31 0.86 8.83
CA GLY A 84 3.29 1.99 9.76
C GLY A 84 3.54 1.57 11.20
N ASP A 85 4.17 0.41 11.38
CA ASP A 85 4.69 -0.14 12.64
C ASP A 85 5.95 0.60 13.12
N ASP A 86 6.74 1.16 12.20
CA ASP A 86 7.87 2.03 12.51
C ASP A 86 7.63 3.50 12.12
N LEU A 87 8.38 4.42 12.74
CA LEU A 87 8.27 5.86 12.51
C LEU A 87 8.56 6.26 11.07
N SER A 88 9.49 5.59 10.37
CA SER A 88 9.76 5.89 8.97
C SER A 88 8.56 5.50 8.11
N SER A 89 8.05 4.29 8.28
CA SER A 89 6.88 3.79 7.53
C SER A 89 5.62 4.63 7.80
N ALA A 90 5.43 5.08 9.03
CA ALA A 90 4.33 5.99 9.38
C ALA A 90 4.51 7.36 8.72
N TRP A 91 5.73 7.90 8.70
CA TRP A 91 6.04 9.14 8.00
C TRP A 91 5.86 9.03 6.48
N ASP A 92 6.26 7.90 5.90
CA ASP A 92 6.10 7.64 4.48
C ASP A 92 4.63 7.72 4.07
N ARG A 93 3.72 7.16 4.89
CA ARG A 93 2.25 7.23 4.66
C ARG A 93 1.72 8.65 4.55
N ILE A 94 2.33 9.60 5.25
CA ILE A 94 1.97 11.02 5.20
C ILE A 94 2.62 11.69 3.99
N ARG A 95 3.90 11.38 3.75
CA ARG A 95 4.73 12.02 2.71
C ARG A 95 4.28 11.64 1.30
N MET A 96 3.91 10.39 1.05
CA MET A 96 3.59 9.91 -0.31
C MET A 96 2.42 10.63 -0.97
N PRO A 97 1.23 10.75 -0.34
CA PRO A 97 0.11 11.46 -0.96
C PRO A 97 0.43 12.93 -1.22
N PHE A 98 1.15 13.58 -0.30
CA PHE A 98 1.58 14.97 -0.48
C PHE A 98 2.53 15.12 -1.67
N LEU A 99 3.51 14.23 -1.80
CA LEU A 99 4.43 14.21 -2.94
C LEU A 99 3.72 13.94 -4.27
N GLN A 100 2.75 13.02 -4.27
CA GLN A 100 1.94 12.73 -5.46
C GLN A 100 1.10 13.94 -5.88
N LEU A 101 0.45 14.61 -4.93
CA LEU A 101 -0.32 15.82 -5.18
C LEU A 101 0.55 16.94 -5.74
N TRP A 102 1.73 17.15 -5.15
CA TRP A 102 2.66 18.17 -5.61
C TRP A 102 3.24 17.87 -7.00
N ARG A 103 3.51 16.59 -7.31
CA ARG A 103 3.92 16.16 -8.66
C ARG A 103 2.82 16.43 -9.68
N ALA A 104 1.58 16.03 -9.37
CA ALA A 104 0.44 16.29 -10.25
C ALA A 104 0.29 17.79 -10.56
N GLY A 105 0.34 18.64 -9.54
CA GLY A 105 0.23 20.10 -9.74
C GLY A 105 1.41 20.74 -10.47
N ARG A 106 2.57 20.08 -10.57
CA ARG A 106 3.69 20.53 -11.40
C ARG A 106 3.52 20.10 -12.86
N ASP A 107 3.06 18.88 -13.08
CA ASP A 107 2.93 18.32 -14.43
C ASP A 107 1.78 18.98 -15.22
N ASP A 108 0.85 19.65 -14.52
CA ASP A 108 -0.24 20.46 -15.08
C ASP A 108 0.13 21.94 -15.34
N ALA A 109 1.37 22.37 -15.06
CA ALA A 109 1.87 23.75 -15.19
C ALA A 109 2.94 23.90 -16.27
#